data_AF-A0A2G9Y440-F1
#
_entry.id   AF-A0A2G9Y440-F1
#
_cell.length_a   1.000
_cell.length_b   1.000
_cell.length_c   1.000
_cell.angle_alpha   90.00
_cell.angle_beta   90.00
_cell.angle_gamma   90.00
#
_symmetry.space_group_name_H-M   'P 1'
#
loop_
_entity.id
_entity.type
_entity.pdbx_description
1 polymer ?
#
loop_
_entity_poly.entity_id
_entity_poly.type
_entity_poly.pdbx_seq_one_letter_code
_entity_poly.pdbx_strand_id
1 'polypeptide(L)' 'EYLLKVRRDMEEWDNIPEEVWEELYAAEGSDWFWWFGEDMETPEGDKKWDEMYRETLKNIYILKGKTPPNFLDEPIVE' A
#
# COMPACT_ATOMS: atom_id res chain seq x y z
N GLU A 1 -9.54 -0.48 0.76
CA GLU A 1 -9.81 -1.11 -0.56
C GLU A 1 -8.53 -1.46 -1.33
N TYR A 2 -7.50 -0.60 -1.32
CA TYR A 2 -6.31 -0.73 -2.16
C TYR A 2 -5.51 -2.01 -1.89
N LEU A 3 -5.16 -2.28 -0.63
CA LEU A 3 -4.47 -3.53 -0.24
C LEU A 3 -5.20 -4.80 -0.68
N LEU A 4 -6.54 -4.83 -0.62
CA LEU A 4 -7.31 -5.98 -1.09
C LEU A 4 -7.19 -6.19 -2.60
N LYS A 5 -7.13 -5.10 -3.39
CA LYS A 5 -6.88 -5.18 -4.83
C LYS A 5 -5.48 -5.72 -5.11
N VAL A 6 -4.46 -5.20 -4.41
CA VAL A 6 -3.08 -5.67 -4.55
C VAL A 6 -2.94 -7.15 -4.19
N ARG A 7 -3.56 -7.60 -3.09
CA ARG A 7 -3.59 -9.03 -2.71
C ARG A 7 -4.20 -9.90 -3.80
N ARG A 8 -5.33 -9.49 -4.38
CA ARG A 8 -5.98 -10.23 -5.47
C ARG A 8 -5.10 -10.29 -6.72
N ASP A 9 -4.41 -9.20 -7.05
CA ASP A 9 -3.47 -9.21 -8.16
C ASP A 9 -2.32 -10.20 -7.90
N MET A 10 -1.82 -10.27 -6.66
CA MET A 10 -0.77 -11.22 -6.26
C MET A 10 -1.22 -12.68 -6.34
N GLU A 11 -2.51 -13.00 -6.18
CA GLU A 11 -3.03 -14.38 -6.32
C GLU A 11 -2.79 -14.94 -7.74
N GLU A 12 -2.67 -14.08 -8.75
CA GLU A 12 -2.42 -14.45 -10.14
C GLU A 12 -0.92 -14.50 -10.49
N TRP A 13 -0.02 -14.29 -9.52
CA TRP A 13 1.42 -14.19 -9.77
C TRP A 13 2.16 -15.47 -9.35
N ASP A 14 2.88 -16.06 -10.30
CA ASP A 14 3.82 -17.13 -10.01
C ASP A 14 5.19 -16.59 -9.57
N ASN A 15 5.92 -17.36 -8.76
CA ASN A 15 7.29 -17.07 -8.33
C ASN A 15 7.43 -15.66 -7.74
N ILE A 16 6.66 -15.39 -6.68
CA ILE A 16 6.70 -14.12 -5.96
C ILE A 16 7.98 -14.09 -5.09
N PRO A 17 8.89 -13.12 -5.28
CA PRO A 17 10.07 -12.94 -4.43
C PRO A 17 9.71 -12.72 -2.96
N GLU A 18 10.62 -13.06 -2.05
CA GLU A 18 10.42 -12.88 -0.61
C GLU A 18 10.21 -11.40 -0.26
N GLU A 19 10.93 -10.50 -0.93
CA GLU A 19 10.86 -9.05 -0.75
C GLU A 19 9.47 -8.49 -1.07
N VAL A 20 8.72 -9.11 -2.00
CA VAL A 20 7.35 -8.72 -2.30
C VAL A 20 6.41 -9.06 -1.14
N TRP A 21 6.66 -10.17 -0.45
CA TRP A 21 5.91 -10.54 0.74
C TRP A 21 6.24 -9.64 1.92
N GLU A 22 7.52 -9.28 2.10
CA GLU A 22 7.93 -8.32 3.13
C GLU A 22 7.22 -6.97 2.96
N GLU A 23 7.16 -6.46 1.72
CA GLU A 23 6.46 -5.21 1.41
C GLU A 23 4.94 -5.33 1.67
N LEU A 24 4.33 -6.48 1.33
CA LEU A 24 2.93 -6.75 1.64
C LEU A 24 2.67 -6.77 3.16
N TYR A 25 3.54 -7.41 3.94
CA TYR A 25 3.40 -7.46 5.40
C TYR A 25 3.60 -6.08 6.03
N ALA A 26 4.49 -5.27 5.48
CA ALA A 26 4.63 -3.87 5.88
C ALA A 26 3.32 -3.09 5.61
N ALA A 27 2.69 -3.28 4.45
CA ALA A 27 1.40 -2.67 4.10
C ALA A 27 0.22 -3.18 4.96
N GLU A 28 0.34 -4.37 5.56
CA GLU A 28 -0.63 -4.95 6.49
C GLU A 28 -0.46 -4.52 7.93
N GLY A 29 0.64 -3.80 8.22
CA GLY A 29 0.90 -3.26 9.54
C GLY A 29 -0.30 -2.47 10.07
N SER A 30 -0.68 -2.76 11.32
CA SER A 30 -1.75 -2.05 12.02
C SER A 30 -1.52 -0.54 12.11
N ASP A 31 -0.26 -0.12 12.01
CA ASP A 31 0.15 1.28 12.11
C ASP A 31 -0.47 2.13 10.99
N TRP A 32 -0.72 1.59 9.80
CA TRP A 32 -1.44 2.30 8.74
C TRP A 32 -2.87 2.65 9.16
N PHE A 33 -3.57 1.70 9.77
CA PHE A 33 -4.93 1.91 10.25
C PHE A 33 -4.99 2.85 11.44
N TRP A 34 -3.90 2.96 12.22
CA TRP A 34 -3.77 3.94 13.28
C TRP A 34 -3.64 5.38 12.73
N TRP A 35 -2.90 5.56 11.62
CA TRP A 35 -2.79 6.87 10.95
C TRP A 35 -4.11 7.35 10.31
N PHE A 36 -4.99 6.44 9.86
CA PHE A 36 -6.30 6.76 9.28
C PHE A 36 -7.48 6.71 10.27
N GLY A 37 -7.21 6.68 11.58
CA GLY A 37 -8.26 6.64 12.61
C GLY A 37 -8.90 8.00 12.85
N GLU A 38 -10.24 8.04 13.02
CA GLU A 38 -11.03 9.28 13.22
C GLU A 38 -10.60 10.14 14.43
N ASP A 39 -9.87 9.57 15.39
CA ASP A 39 -9.43 10.24 16.61
C ASP A 39 -8.05 10.94 16.50
N MET A 40 -7.42 10.95 15.32
CA MET A 40 -6.07 11.49 15.12
C MET A 40 -6.06 12.75 14.25
N GLU A 41 -5.93 13.93 14.86
CA GLU A 41 -5.52 15.15 14.14
C GLU A 41 -3.99 15.23 14.11
N THR A 42 -3.36 14.76 13.04
CA THR A 42 -1.91 14.95 12.87
C THR A 42 -1.64 16.35 12.29
N PRO A 43 -0.65 17.12 12.82
CA PRO A 43 -0.33 18.47 12.33
C PRO A 43 0.15 18.52 10.87
N GLU A 44 0.61 17.39 10.33
CA GLU A 44 1.20 17.25 8.98
C GLU A 44 0.20 16.65 7.97
N GLY A 45 -1.00 16.29 8.42
CA GLY A 45 -2.11 15.80 7.60
C GLY A 45 -1.94 14.36 7.10
N ASP A 46 -3.08 13.71 6.86
CA ASP A 46 -3.16 12.31 6.45
C ASP A 46 -2.51 12.04 5.07
N LYS A 47 -2.19 13.11 4.31
CA LYS A 47 -1.65 13.05 2.94
C LYS A 47 -0.27 12.41 2.84
N LYS A 48 0.64 12.74 3.77
CA LYS A 48 1.99 12.16 3.75
C LYS A 48 1.94 10.64 4.01
N TRP A 49 1.07 10.23 4.92
CA TRP A 49 0.89 8.82 5.25
C TRP A 49 0.16 8.07 4.15
N ASP A 50 -0.82 8.71 3.51
CA ASP A 50 -1.45 8.20 2.29
C ASP A 50 -0.45 7.97 1.15
N GLU A 51 0.40 8.96 0.85
CA GLU A 51 1.46 8.83 -0.15
C GLU A 51 2.40 7.68 0.17
N MET A 52 2.92 7.61 1.41
CA MET A 52 3.81 6.54 1.83
C MET A 52 3.15 5.15 1.72
N TYR A 53 1.89 5.03 2.13
CA TYR A 53 1.15 3.78 2.03
C TYR A 53 0.98 3.34 0.57
N ARG A 54 0.61 4.27 -0.31
CA ARG A 54 0.48 3.99 -1.75
C ARG A 54 1.82 3.65 -2.39
N GLU A 55 2.92 4.27 -1.96
CA GLU A 55 4.27 3.91 -2.39
C GLU A 55 4.65 2.49 -1.99
N THR A 56 4.35 2.07 -0.76
CA THR A 56 4.54 0.67 -0.32
C THR A 56 3.77 -0.29 -1.21
N LEU A 57 2.52 0.02 -1.54
CA LEU A 57 1.73 -0.80 -2.46
C LEU A 57 2.28 -0.80 -3.90
N LYS A 58 2.86 0.30 -4.37
CA LYS A 58 3.53 0.36 -5.69
C LYS A 58 4.80 -0.49 -5.72
N ASN A 59 5.56 -0.52 -4.63
CA ASN A 59 6.79 -1.30 -4.52
C ASN A 59 6.54 -2.80 -4.71
N ILE A 60 5.39 -3.33 -4.26
CA ILE A 60 4.97 -4.72 -4.51
C ILE A 60 4.99 -5.06 -6.01
N TYR A 61 4.49 -4.16 -6.87
CA TYR A 61 4.52 -4.35 -8.32
C TYR A 61 5.94 -4.18 -8.88
N ILE A 62 6.68 -3.15 -8.43
CA ILE A 62 8.03 -2.85 -8.91
C ILE A 62 8.99 -4.01 -8.62
N LEU A 63 8.97 -4.54 -7.40
CA LEU A 63 9.76 -5.69 -6.97
C LEU A 63 9.41 -6.95 -7.77
N LYS A 64 8.16 -7.09 -8.20
CA LYS A 64 7.74 -8.16 -9.11
C LYS A 64 8.11 -7.89 -10.58
N GLY A 65 8.62 -6.71 -10.92
CA GLY A 65 8.91 -6.29 -12.29
C GLY A 65 7.65 -5.94 -13.11
N LYS A 66 6.57 -5.55 -12.43
CA LYS A 66 5.30 -5.14 -13.02
C LYS A 66 5.11 -3.63 -12.89
N THR A 67 4.31 -3.05 -13.79
CA THR A 67 3.89 -1.65 -13.69
C THR A 67 2.80 -1.51 -12.62
N PRO A 68 2.95 -0.60 -11.64
CA PRO A 68 1.89 -0.33 -10.68
C PRO A 68 0.61 0.18 -11.37
N PRO A 69 -0.58 -0.22 -10.91
CA PRO A 69 -1.84 0.25 -11.47
C PRO A 69 -2.15 1.69 -11.06
N ASN A 70 -2.78 2.44 -11.97
CA ASN A 70 -3.08 3.87 -11.80
C ASN A 70 -3.88 4.22 -10.54
N PHE A 71 -4.68 3.28 -10.00
CA PHE A 71 -5.44 3.59 -8.79
C PHE A 71 -4.51 3.88 -7.60
N LEU A 72 -3.26 3.42 -7.61
CA LEU A 72 -2.28 3.76 -6.58
C LEU A 72 -1.73 5.20 -6.69
N ASP A 73 -2.05 5.92 -7.76
CA ASP A 73 -1.72 7.34 -7.90
C ASP A 73 -2.80 8.24 -7.26
N GLU A 74 -3.99 7.72 -7.03
CA GLU A 74 -5.11 8.44 -6.43
C GLU A 74 -5.03 8.37 -4.89
N PRO A 75 -5.23 9.50 -4.17
CA PRO A 75 -5.28 9.50 -2.72
C PRO A 75 -6.41 8.64 -2.16
N ILE A 76 -6.17 8.00 -1.01
CA ILE A 76 -7.20 7.23 -0.29
C ILE A 76 -8.09 8.15 0.55
N VAL A 77 -7.53 9.26 1.04
CA VAL A 77 -8.21 10.30 1.82
C VAL A 77 -7.87 11.68 1.23
N GLU A 78 -8.84 12.61 1.20
CA GLU A 78 -8.70 13.96 0.62
C GLU A 78 -8.09 15.00 1.56
#